data_AF-A0A7C6S9G7-F1
#
_entry.id   AF-A0A7C6S9G7-F1
#
_cell.length_a   1.000
_cell.length_b   1.000
_cell.length_c   1.000
_cell.angle_alpha   90.00
_cell.angle_beta   90.00
_cell.angle_gamma   90.00
#
_symmetry.space_group_name_H-M   'P 1'
#
loop_
_entity.id
_entity.type
_entity.pdbx_description
1 polymer ?
#
loop_
_entity_poly.entity_id
_entity_poly.type
_entity_poly.pdbx_seq_one_letter_code
_entity_poly.pdbx_strand_id
1 'polypeptide(L)'
;MIDAGEKLRVIGTLRTGLENINVEYATQKGIKVFNTPGRLAETVSDFTIGAIISEARNIARGHAALKAGVWRRDYHNNDFIPELG
;
A
#
# COMPACT_ATOMS: atom_id res chain seq x y z
N MET A 1 -9.05 -5.48 22.59
CA MET A 1 -8.52 -4.10 22.64
C MET A 1 -9.60 -3.08 22.94
N ILE A 2 -10.79 -3.14 22.31
CA ILE A 2 -11.92 -2.24 22.62
C ILE A 2 -12.26 -2.24 24.13
N ASP A 3 -12.36 -3.42 24.76
CA ASP A 3 -12.69 -3.52 26.19
C ASP A 3 -11.61 -3.05 27.16
N ALA A 4 -10.37 -2.89 26.71
CA ALA A 4 -9.31 -2.35 27.56
C ALA A 4 -9.47 -0.83 27.75
N GLY A 5 -10.26 -0.17 26.91
CA GLY A 5 -10.52 1.27 26.99
C GLY A 5 -11.78 1.57 27.79
N GLU A 6 -11.69 1.62 29.11
CA GLU A 6 -12.83 1.88 30.01
C GLU A 6 -13.58 3.18 29.71
N LYS A 7 -12.89 4.18 29.14
CA LYS A 7 -13.46 5.48 28.74
C LYS A 7 -13.44 5.70 27.22
N LEU A 8 -13.27 4.64 26.42
CA LEU A 8 -13.22 4.75 24.96
C LEU A 8 -14.58 5.19 24.42
N ARG A 9 -14.58 6.24 23.60
CA ARG A 9 -15.81 6.81 23.00
C ARG A 9 -15.76 6.88 21.47
N VAL A 10 -14.56 6.91 20.90
CA VAL A 10 -14.34 7.09 19.47
C VAL A 10 -13.13 6.27 19.02
N ILE A 11 -13.24 5.66 17.85
CA ILE A 11 -12.12 5.04 17.11
C ILE A 11 -12.02 5.74 15.76
N GLY A 12 -10.87 6.33 15.46
CA GLY A 12 -10.56 6.95 14.17
C GLY A 12 -9.45 6.20 13.45
N THR A 13 -9.61 5.94 12.15
CA THR A 13 -8.56 5.36 11.30
C THR A 13 -8.23 6.30 10.14
N LEU A 14 -6.94 6.38 9.79
CA LEU A 14 -6.42 7.18 8.67
C LEU A 14 -6.42 6.40 7.34
N ARG A 15 -7.35 5.45 7.21
CA ARG A 15 -7.52 4.56 6.07
C ARG A 15 -8.94 4.66 5.53
N THR A 16 -9.14 4.24 4.28
CA THR A 16 -10.49 4.06 3.70
C THR A 16 -11.19 2.85 4.32
N GLY A 17 -10.47 1.73 4.46
CA GLY A 17 -11.01 0.48 4.98
C GLY A 17 -11.19 0.46 6.50
N LEU A 18 -12.10 -0.40 6.96
CA LEU A 18 -12.46 -0.64 8.36
C LEU A 18 -12.23 -2.10 8.80
N GLU A 19 -11.66 -2.94 7.94
CA GLU A 19 -11.41 -4.37 8.15
C GLU A 19 -10.62 -4.70 9.42
N ASN A 20 -9.86 -3.74 9.94
CA ASN A 20 -9.08 -3.88 11.15
C ASN A 20 -9.84 -3.52 12.44
N ILE A 21 -11.11 -3.12 12.34
CA ILE A 21 -11.95 -2.71 13.47
C ILE A 21 -13.18 -3.60 13.50
N ASN A 22 -13.48 -4.18 14.66
CA ASN A 22 -14.78 -4.81 14.87
C ASN A 22 -15.85 -3.72 15.05
N VAL A 23 -16.37 -3.22 13.92
CA VAL A 23 -17.33 -2.11 13.87
C VAL A 23 -18.64 -2.48 14.56
N GLU A 24 -19.11 -3.72 14.37
CA GLU A 24 -20.29 -4.27 15.04
C GLU A 24 -20.16 -4.15 16.56
N TYR A 25 -19.05 -4.64 17.12
CA TYR A 25 -18.81 -4.63 18.56
C TYR A 25 -18.62 -3.22 19.12
N ALA A 26 -17.90 -2.36 18.39
CA ALA A 26 -17.76 -0.95 18.75
C ALA A 26 -19.14 -0.25 18.81
N THR A 27 -20.01 -0.54 17.84
CA THR A 27 -21.36 0.01 17.77
C THR A 27 -22.22 -0.45 18.95
N GLN A 28 -22.17 -1.73 19.32
CA GLN A 28 -22.86 -2.27 20.49
C GLN A 28 -22.42 -1.61 21.81
N LYS A 29 -21.15 -1.19 21.91
CA LYS A 29 -20.60 -0.45 23.06
C LYS A 29 -20.86 1.06 23.02
N GLY A 30 -21.57 1.56 22.01
CA GLY A 30 -21.82 3.00 21.82
C GLY A 30 -20.58 3.80 21.38
N ILE A 31 -19.56 3.13 20.85
CA ILE A 31 -18.30 3.73 20.40
C ILE A 31 -18.43 4.09 18.92
N LYS A 32 -18.21 5.36 18.58
CA LYS A 32 -18.27 5.83 17.19
C LYS A 32 -17.01 5.45 16.43
N VAL A 33 -17.16 5.04 15.17
CA VAL A 33 -16.05 4.69 14.28
C VAL A 33 -16.03 5.66 13.10
N PHE A 34 -14.85 6.21 12.79
CA PHE A 34 -14.63 7.11 11.65
C PHE A 34 -13.43 6.65 10.82
N ASN A 35 -13.56 6.78 9.50
CA ASN A 35 -12.50 6.49 8.52
C ASN A 35 -12.25 7.72 7.61
N THR A 36 -11.30 7.59 6.70
CA THR A 36 -10.95 8.64 5.74
C THR A 36 -11.14 8.15 4.30
N PRO A 37 -12.39 8.05 3.80
CA PRO A 37 -12.64 7.58 2.44
C PRO A 37 -12.08 8.57 1.41
N GLY A 38 -11.51 8.04 0.31
CA GLY A 38 -10.99 8.85 -0.81
C GLY A 38 -9.67 9.59 -0.53
N ARG A 39 -9.22 9.69 0.73
CA ARG A 39 -8.01 10.47 1.12
C ARG A 39 -6.74 10.08 0.34
N LEU A 40 -6.64 8.82 -0.08
CA LEU A 40 -5.45 8.27 -0.73
C LEU A 40 -5.68 7.97 -2.22
N ALA A 41 -6.82 8.37 -2.81
CA ALA A 41 -7.18 7.97 -4.17
C ALA A 41 -6.11 8.40 -5.20
N GLU A 42 -5.73 9.67 -5.22
CA GLU A 42 -4.73 10.21 -6.16
C GLU A 42 -3.32 9.68 -5.86
N THR A 43 -2.93 9.60 -4.59
CA THR A 43 -1.59 9.07 -4.25
C THR A 43 -1.45 7.60 -4.66
N VAL A 44 -2.52 6.81 -4.51
CA VAL A 44 -2.52 5.41 -4.93
C VAL A 44 -2.56 5.30 -6.46
N SER A 45 -3.29 6.16 -7.17
CA SER A 45 -3.30 6.16 -8.64
C SER A 45 -1.90 6.46 -9.20
N ASP A 46 -1.26 7.53 -8.73
CA ASP A 46 0.10 7.91 -9.13
C ASP A 46 1.11 6.80 -8.85
N PHE A 47 1.06 6.23 -7.65
CA PHE A 47 1.93 5.12 -7.28
C PHE A 47 1.70 3.90 -8.18
N THR A 48 0.45 3.58 -8.50
CA THR A 48 0.11 2.41 -9.34
C THR A 48 0.69 2.56 -10.74
N ILE A 49 0.55 3.72 -11.37
CA ILE A 49 1.15 3.99 -12.68
C ILE A 49 2.68 3.90 -12.61
N GLY A 50 3.29 4.51 -11.59
CA GLY A 50 4.73 4.41 -11.35
C GLY A 50 5.22 2.97 -11.15
N ALA A 51 4.46 2.16 -10.41
CA ALA A 51 4.77 0.75 -10.15
C ALA A 51 4.69 -0.09 -11.44
N ILE A 52 3.67 0.12 -12.28
CA ILE A 52 3.54 -0.55 -13.58
C ILE A 52 4.76 -0.27 -14.46
N ILE A 53 5.16 1.01 -14.58
CA ILE A 53 6.32 1.41 -15.37
C ILE A 53 7.61 0.82 -14.79
N SER A 54 7.78 0.91 -13.47
CA SER A 54 8.96 0.39 -12.76
C SER A 54 9.13 -1.11 -12.96
N GLU A 55 8.02 -1.86 -12.95
CA GLU A 55 8.02 -3.30 -13.19
C GLU A 55 8.33 -3.62 -14.65
N ALA A 56 7.60 -3.01 -15.60
CA ALA A 56 7.79 -3.26 -17.03
C ALA A 56 9.22 -2.96 -17.50
N ARG A 57 9.88 -1.96 -16.90
CA ARG A 57 11.22 -1.49 -17.30
C ARG A 57 12.32 -1.88 -16.32
N ASN A 58 12.02 -2.72 -15.34
CA ASN A 58 12.95 -3.18 -14.31
C ASN A 58 13.67 -2.06 -13.54
N ILE A 59 13.08 -0.86 -13.42
CA ILE A 59 13.75 0.33 -12.87
C ILE A 59 14.21 0.08 -11.44
N ALA A 60 13.32 -0.39 -10.56
CA ALA A 60 13.67 -0.66 -9.16
C ALA A 60 14.74 -1.76 -9.00
N ARG A 61 14.70 -2.80 -9.83
CA ARG A 61 15.67 -3.91 -9.81
C ARG A 61 17.04 -3.46 -10.31
N GLY A 62 17.07 -2.70 -11.41
CA GLY A 62 18.29 -2.12 -11.96
C GLY A 62 18.94 -1.16 -10.96
N HIS A 63 18.16 -0.27 -10.34
CA HIS A 63 18.64 0.63 -9.29
C HIS A 63 19.25 -0.12 -8.10
N ALA A 64 18.56 -1.16 -7.60
CA ALA A 64 19.07 -1.99 -6.51
C ALA A 64 20.39 -2.70 -6.88
N ALA A 65 20.49 -3.23 -8.10
CA ALA A 65 21.72 -3.87 -8.59
C ALA A 65 22.88 -2.87 -8.72
N LEU A 66 22.62 -1.68 -9.27
CA LEU A 66 23.62 -0.61 -9.38
C LEU A 66 24.13 -0.17 -8.01
N LYS A 67 23.24 -0.03 -7.02
CA LYS A 67 23.64 0.24 -5.62
C LYS A 67 24.53 -0.86 -5.04
N ALA A 68 24.41 -2.08 -5.52
CA ALA A 68 25.26 -3.20 -5.14
C ALA A 68 26.54 -3.32 -6.00
N GLY A 69 26.81 -2.37 -6.90
CA GLY A 69 27.97 -2.38 -7.79
C GLY A 69 27.83 -3.30 -9.00
N VAL A 70 26.62 -3.81 -9.27
CA VAL A 70 26.36 -4.75 -10.37
C VAL A 70 25.63 -4.03 -11.50
N TRP A 71 26.24 -4.04 -12.68
CA TRP A 71 25.57 -3.62 -13.92
C TRP A 71 24.72 -4.77 -14.47
N ARG A 72 23.45 -4.84 -14.05
CA ARG A 72 22.53 -5.92 -14.45
C ARG A 72 21.89 -5.63 -15.82
N ARG A 73 22.04 -6.57 -16.75
CA ARG A 73 21.43 -6.55 -18.09
C ARG A 73 20.37 -7.63 -18.30
N ASP A 74 20.40 -8.68 -17.50
CA ASP A 74 19.48 -9.79 -17.65
C ASP A 74 18.31 -9.73 -16.64
N TYR A 75 17.07 -9.72 -17.15
CA TYR A 75 15.84 -9.61 -16.38
C TYR A 75 14.83 -10.69 -16.78
N HIS A 76 13.95 -11.03 -15.83
CA HIS A 76 12.97 -12.12 -15.99
C HIS A 76 11.98 -11.94 -17.15
N ASN A 77 11.81 -10.71 -17.63
CA ASN A 77 10.90 -10.36 -18.71
C ASN A 77 11.62 -10.08 -20.05
N ASN A 78 12.92 -10.38 -20.15
CA ASN A 78 13.70 -10.17 -21.37
C ASN A 78 13.12 -10.93 -22.58
N ASP A 79 12.56 -12.12 -22.37
CA ASP A 79 11.92 -12.91 -23.43
C ASP A 79 10.70 -12.19 -24.04
N PHE A 80 10.04 -11.33 -23.27
CA PHE A 80 8.86 -10.57 -23.69
C PHE A 80 9.19 -9.14 -24.11
N ILE A 81 10.37 -8.63 -23.73
CA ILE A 81 10.85 -7.28 -24.07
C ILE A 81 12.33 -7.37 -24.47
N PRO A 82 12.62 -7.82 -25.70
CA PRO A 82 13.98 -8.11 -26.14
C PRO A 82 14.90 -6.88 -26.11
N GLU A 83 14.33 -5.68 -26.18
CA GLU A 83 15.08 -4.41 -26.14
C GLU A 83 15.66 -4.08 -24.76
N LEU A 84 15.35 -4.86 -23.72
CA LEU A 84 15.89 -4.68 -22.36
C LEU A 84 17.13 -5.54 -22.04
N GLY A 85 17.52 -6.47 -22.93
CA GLY A 85 18.72 -7.32 -22.80
C GLY A 85 20.03 -6.69 -23.31
#